data_AF-A0A7Y7NXQ9-F1
#
_entry.id   AF-A0A7Y7NXQ9-F1
#
_cell.length_a   1.000
_cell.length_b   1.000
_cell.length_c   1.000
_cell.angle_alpha   90.00
_cell.angle_beta   90.00
_cell.angle_gamma   90.00
#
_symmetry.space_group_name_H-M   'P 1'
#
loop_
_entity.id
_entity.type
_entity.pdbx_description
1 polymer ?
#
loop_
_entity_poly.entity_id
_entity_poly.type
_entity_poly.pdbx_seq_one_letter_code
_entity_poly.pdbx_strand_id
1 'polypeptide(L)'
;ISSIYADNMESIYLLRKTVADIKGIEIPWYSLAFAKDSTRLFSGKPERVFGDLDYYINTNSNITINIRDKKGILVKTLVKGDSKGPGNYQYKLSLNVLGWPKGEYTIYVFQDYSNLNIKKTFVL
;
A
#
# COMPACT_ATOMS: atom_id res chain seq x y z
N ILE A 1 -14.16 -2.12 0.56
CA ILE A 1 -13.59 -3.31 1.22
C ILE A 1 -12.17 -3.12 1.72
N SER A 2 -11.40 -2.17 1.15
CA SER A 2 -10.15 -1.70 1.75
C SER A 2 -10.34 -1.08 3.14
N SER A 3 -11.55 -0.62 3.48
CA SER A 3 -11.87 0.06 4.75
C SER A 3 -12.14 -0.83 5.96
N ILE A 4 -12.03 -2.15 5.84
CA ILE A 4 -12.23 -3.09 6.94
C ILE A 4 -10.87 -3.33 7.59
N TYR A 5 -10.68 -2.83 8.82
CA TYR A 5 -9.42 -2.88 9.57
C TYR A 5 -9.66 -3.18 11.06
N ALA A 6 -8.77 -3.95 11.65
CA ALA A 6 -8.62 -4.26 13.08
C ALA A 6 -7.14 -4.67 13.34
N ASP A 7 -6.76 -4.81 14.61
CA ASP A 7 -5.35 -5.08 14.96
C ASP A 7 -4.87 -6.50 14.59
N ASN A 8 -5.78 -7.45 14.39
CA ASN A 8 -5.48 -8.82 13.97
C ASN A 8 -5.70 -9.01 12.45
N MET A 9 -4.62 -8.99 11.67
CA MET A 9 -4.66 -9.08 10.20
C MET A 9 -5.23 -10.40 9.66
N GLU A 10 -5.02 -11.55 10.33
CA GLU A 10 -5.52 -12.85 9.86
C GLU A 10 -7.05 -12.94 9.94
N SER A 11 -7.64 -12.47 11.04
CA SER A 11 -9.09 -12.51 11.25
C SER A 11 -9.84 -11.61 10.24
N ILE A 12 -9.20 -10.55 9.77
CA ILE A 12 -9.78 -9.57 8.84
C ILE A 12 -9.76 -10.08 7.41
N TYR A 13 -8.75 -10.87 7.03
CA TYR A 13 -8.65 -11.38 5.67
C TYR A 13 -9.90 -12.18 5.28
N LEU A 14 -10.37 -13.06 6.18
CA LEU A 14 -11.58 -13.85 5.94
C LEU A 14 -12.80 -12.96 5.71
N LEU A 15 -12.99 -11.94 6.57
CA LEU A 15 -14.11 -11.01 6.44
C LEU A 15 -14.03 -10.19 5.14
N ARG A 16 -12.85 -9.68 4.79
CA ARG A 16 -12.62 -8.95 3.54
C ARG A 16 -12.91 -9.84 2.34
N LYS A 17 -12.48 -11.10 2.38
CA LYS A 17 -12.74 -12.10 1.35
C LYS A 17 -14.22 -12.36 1.21
N THR A 18 -14.94 -12.67 2.29
CA THR A 18 -16.38 -12.90 2.24
C THR A 18 -17.14 -11.70 1.66
N VAL A 19 -16.81 -10.47 2.07
CA VAL A 19 -17.47 -9.27 1.53
C VAL A 19 -17.11 -9.04 0.06
N ALA A 20 -15.89 -9.34 -0.35
CA ALA A 20 -15.44 -9.23 -1.74
C ALA A 20 -16.17 -10.25 -2.63
N ASP A 21 -16.28 -11.50 -2.17
CA ASP A 21 -16.99 -12.59 -2.85
C ASP A 21 -18.48 -12.26 -3.01
N ILE A 22 -19.15 -11.75 -1.96
CA ILE A 22 -20.55 -11.30 -2.02
C ILE A 22 -20.74 -10.18 -3.06
N LYS A 23 -19.76 -9.28 -3.18
CA LYS A 23 -19.81 -8.14 -4.09
C LYS A 23 -19.30 -8.46 -5.50
N GLY A 24 -18.73 -9.64 -5.72
CA GLY A 24 -18.10 -10.02 -6.99
C GLY A 24 -16.91 -9.13 -7.36
N ILE A 25 -16.15 -8.64 -6.38
CA ILE A 25 -14.97 -7.79 -6.60
C ILE A 25 -13.71 -8.46 -6.07
N GLU A 26 -12.56 -8.18 -6.66
CA GLU A 26 -11.28 -8.65 -6.13
C GLU A 26 -10.92 -7.95 -4.82
N ILE A 27 -10.24 -8.67 -3.91
CA ILE A 27 -9.75 -8.09 -2.66
C ILE A 27 -8.57 -7.16 -2.98
N PRO A 28 -8.63 -5.87 -2.60
CA PRO A 28 -7.50 -4.97 -2.76
C PRO A 28 -6.32 -5.48 -1.94
N TRP A 29 -5.12 -5.40 -2.51
CA TRP A 29 -3.86 -5.75 -1.84
C TRP A 29 -3.55 -4.87 -0.62
N TYR A 30 -4.27 -3.76 -0.44
CA TYR A 30 -4.10 -2.79 0.64
C TYR A 30 -5.35 -2.65 1.52
N SER A 31 -5.14 -2.17 2.74
CA SER A 31 -6.17 -1.80 3.71
C SER A 31 -6.01 -0.34 4.12
N LEU A 32 -7.12 0.28 4.56
CA LEU A 32 -7.20 1.66 5.04
C LEU A 32 -7.67 1.67 6.49
N ALA A 33 -6.96 2.40 7.34
CA ALA A 33 -7.47 2.86 8.61
C ALA A 33 -7.95 4.31 8.49
N PHE A 34 -9.08 4.60 9.13
CA PHE A 34 -9.71 5.93 9.13
C PHE A 34 -9.56 6.57 10.49
N ALA A 35 -9.34 7.89 10.50
CA ALA A 35 -9.26 8.65 11.73
C ALA A 35 -10.57 8.54 12.51
N LYS A 36 -10.48 8.43 13.84
CA LYS A 36 -11.66 8.51 14.71
C LYS A 36 -12.19 9.95 14.75
N ASP A 37 -13.52 10.09 14.81
CA ASP A 37 -14.19 11.37 15.00
C ASP A 37 -15.14 11.20 16.20
N SER A 38 -14.93 11.97 17.28
CA SER A 38 -15.74 11.85 18.49
C SER A 38 -17.18 12.34 18.30
N THR A 39 -17.48 13.01 17.19
CA THR A 39 -18.80 13.57 16.87
C THR A 39 -19.56 12.76 15.83
N ARG A 40 -18.91 11.80 15.15
CA ARG A 40 -19.50 11.02 14.06
C ARG A 40 -19.14 9.54 14.19
N LEU A 41 -20.07 8.66 13.85
CA LEU A 41 -19.83 7.21 13.81
C LEU A 41 -18.73 6.82 12.81
N PHE A 42 -18.54 7.60 11.75
CA PHE A 42 -17.49 7.39 10.76
C PHE A 42 -17.01 8.73 10.18
N SER A 43 -15.69 8.96 10.19
CA SER A 43 -15.10 10.22 9.71
C SER A 43 -14.96 10.29 8.19
N GLY A 44 -14.82 9.14 7.52
CA GLY A 44 -14.49 9.06 6.10
C GLY A 44 -13.11 9.65 5.74
N LYS A 45 -12.25 9.92 6.73
CA LYS A 45 -10.91 10.50 6.53
C LYS A 45 -9.85 9.39 6.62
N PRO A 46 -9.23 8.98 5.51
CA PRO A 46 -8.16 7.99 5.56
C PRO A 46 -6.97 8.57 6.33
N GLU A 47 -6.47 7.79 7.28
CA GLU A 47 -5.34 8.15 8.13
C GLU A 47 -4.12 7.32 7.77
N ARG A 48 -4.31 6.03 7.50
CA ARG A 48 -3.19 5.12 7.24
C ARG A 48 -3.53 4.08 6.17
N VAL A 49 -2.56 3.79 5.32
CA VAL A 49 -2.60 2.70 4.33
C VAL A 49 -1.66 1.59 4.80
N PHE A 50 -2.14 0.35 4.75
CA PHE A 50 -1.37 -0.85 5.02
C PHE A 50 -1.37 -1.77 3.81
N GLY A 51 -0.30 -2.54 3.63
CA GLY A 51 -0.27 -3.59 2.62
C GLY A 51 1.09 -4.27 2.57
N ASP A 52 1.14 -5.44 1.96
CA ASP A 52 2.38 -6.18 1.77
C ASP A 52 2.79 -6.13 0.30
N LEU A 53 4.05 -5.79 0.04
CA LEU A 53 4.63 -5.74 -1.29
C LEU A 53 5.69 -6.83 -1.40
N ASP A 54 5.34 -7.93 -2.05
CA ASP A 54 6.27 -9.00 -2.36
C ASP A 54 6.96 -8.73 -3.69
N TYR A 55 8.29 -8.83 -3.71
CA TYR A 55 9.10 -8.64 -4.91
C TYR A 55 10.32 -9.55 -4.89
N TYR A 56 10.78 -9.91 -6.09
CA TYR A 56 11.95 -10.74 -6.30
C TYR A 56 13.09 -9.90 -6.89
N ILE A 57 14.33 -10.19 -6.48
CA ILE A 57 15.54 -9.62 -7.06
C ILE A 57 16.40 -10.79 -7.54
N ASN A 58 16.92 -10.72 -8.76
CA ASN A 58 17.75 -11.76 -9.36
C ASN A 58 19.25 -11.51 -9.21
N THR A 59 19.67 -10.28 -8.92
CA THR A 59 21.06 -9.83 -8.84
C THR A 59 21.26 -8.93 -7.62
N ASN A 60 22.51 -8.57 -7.30
CA ASN A 60 22.76 -7.56 -6.28
C ASN A 60 22.34 -6.19 -6.82
N SER A 61 21.30 -5.60 -6.25
CA SER A 61 20.74 -4.33 -6.74
C SER A 61 20.37 -3.39 -5.59
N ASN A 62 20.31 -2.10 -5.91
CA ASN A 62 19.82 -1.08 -4.99
C ASN A 62 18.31 -0.87 -5.17
N ILE A 63 17.55 -1.06 -4.10
CA ILE A 63 16.10 -0.91 -4.12
C ILE A 63 15.70 0.52 -3.73
N THR A 64 14.83 1.11 -4.54
CA THR A 64 14.17 2.39 -4.25
C THR A 64 12.67 2.22 -4.34
N ILE A 65 11.96 2.53 -3.26
CA ILE A 65 10.50 2.47 -3.21
C ILE A 65 9.97 3.89 -3.10
N ASN A 66 9.15 4.31 -4.06
CA ASN A 66 8.52 5.63 -4.04
C ASN A 66 7.03 5.55 -4.40
N ILE A 67 6.29 6.57 -3.96
CA ILE A 67 4.87 6.76 -4.21
C ILE A 67 4.70 7.99 -5.08
N ARG A 68 3.92 7.85 -6.14
CA ARG A 68 3.54 8.95 -7.03
C ARG A 68 2.03 9.07 -7.09
N ASP A 69 1.55 10.28 -7.34
CA ASP A 69 0.13 10.53 -7.60
C ASP A 69 -0.25 10.15 -9.04
N LYS A 70 -1.55 10.28 -9.38
CA LYS A 70 -2.08 10.11 -10.74
C LYS A 70 -1.35 10.94 -11.82
N LYS A 71 -0.79 12.10 -11.47
CA LYS A 71 -0.05 12.97 -12.39
C LYS A 71 1.41 12.54 -12.54
N GLY A 72 1.83 11.48 -11.85
CA GLY A 72 3.21 11.01 -11.82
C GLY A 72 4.12 11.83 -10.91
N ILE A 73 3.57 12.74 -10.10
CA ILE A 73 4.34 13.58 -9.19
C ILE A 73 4.75 12.73 -7.99
N LEU A 74 6.04 12.79 -7.64
CA LEU A 74 6.57 12.11 -6.46
C LEU A 74 5.94 12.69 -5.18
N VAL A 75 5.18 11.88 -4.47
CA VAL A 75 4.54 12.24 -3.21
C VAL A 75 5.45 11.91 -2.03
N LYS A 76 6.07 10.72 -2.05
CA LYS A 76 6.95 10.26 -0.97
C LYS A 76 7.92 9.18 -1.44
N THR A 77 9.15 9.22 -0.92
CA THR A 77 10.10 8.11 -1.03
C THR A 77 10.11 7.34 0.29
N LEU A 78 9.85 6.04 0.23
CA LEU A 78 9.81 5.15 1.39
C LEU A 78 11.17 4.50 1.66
N VAL A 79 11.87 4.12 0.60
CA VAL A 79 13.20 3.51 0.64
C VAL A 79 14.04 4.16 -0.46
N LYS A 80 15.28 4.54 -0.14
CA LYS A 80 16.20 5.21 -1.08
C LYS A 80 17.52 4.45 -1.13
N GLY A 81 17.71 3.64 -2.17
CA GLY A 81 18.99 2.98 -2.47
C GLY A 81 19.43 1.95 -1.43
N ASP A 82 18.51 1.12 -0.95
CA ASP A 82 18.83 0.04 0.00
C ASP A 82 19.37 -1.17 -0.78
N SER A 83 20.62 -1.55 -0.52
CA SER A 83 21.29 -2.65 -1.21
C SER A 83 20.72 -3.99 -0.76
N LYS A 84 20.30 -4.81 -1.73
CA LYS A 84 19.76 -6.15 -1.51
C LYS A 84 20.43 -7.15 -2.44
N GLY A 85 20.61 -8.37 -1.95
CA GLY A 85 21.08 -9.49 -2.75
C GLY A 85 19.93 -10.16 -3.53
N PRO A 86 20.23 -11.20 -4.31
CA PRO A 86 19.21 -12.02 -4.95
C PRO A 86 18.32 -12.70 -3.91
N GLY A 87 17.01 -12.69 -4.12
CA GLY A 87 16.05 -13.33 -3.23
C GLY A 87 14.64 -12.76 -3.31
N ASN A 88 13.75 -13.38 -2.54
CA ASN A 88 12.39 -12.89 -2.32
C ASN A 88 12.37 -11.95 -1.12
N TYR A 89 11.74 -10.80 -1.28
CA TYR A 89 11.60 -9.79 -0.24
C TYR A 89 10.14 -9.39 -0.10
N GLN A 90 9.75 -9.10 1.13
CA GLN A 90 8.46 -8.53 1.46
C GLN A 90 8.67 -7.18 2.13
N TYR A 91 8.08 -6.13 1.57
CA TYR A 91 8.02 -4.81 2.19
C TYR A 91 6.65 -4.58 2.80
N LYS A 92 6.60 -4.47 4.13
CA LYS A 92 5.38 -4.16 4.89
C LYS A 92 5.12 -2.66 4.87
N LEU A 93 4.15 -2.23 4.08
CA LEU A 93 3.73 -0.84 3.98
C LEU A 93 2.90 -0.45 5.21
N SER A 94 3.30 0.64 5.87
CA SER A 94 2.52 1.35 6.87
C SER A 94 2.71 2.85 6.63
N LEU A 95 1.79 3.44 5.87
CA LEU A 95 1.90 4.81 5.36
C LEU A 95 0.84 5.69 6.00
N ASN A 96 1.27 6.74 6.72
CA ASN A 96 0.37 7.82 7.12
C ASN A 96 0.01 8.68 5.89
N VAL A 97 -1.29 8.74 5.59
CA VAL A 97 -1.89 9.49 4.48
C VAL A 97 -2.87 10.56 4.97
N LEU A 98 -2.85 10.88 6.26
CA LEU A 98 -3.71 11.91 6.82
C LEU A 98 -3.47 13.24 6.10
N GLY A 99 -4.54 13.82 5.55
CA GLY A 99 -4.50 15.07 4.79
C GLY A 99 -4.08 14.92 3.32
N TRP A 100 -3.81 13.71 2.84
CA TRP A 100 -3.58 13.49 1.41
C TRP A 100 -4.88 13.70 0.63
N PRO A 101 -4.82 14.33 -0.57
CA PRO A 101 -5.98 14.44 -1.43
C PRO A 101 -6.55 13.06 -1.78
N LYS A 102 -7.89 12.98 -1.91
CA LYS A 102 -8.51 11.77 -2.46
C LYS A 102 -8.05 11.57 -3.90
N GLY A 103 -7.80 10.31 -4.26
CA GLY A 103 -7.28 10.00 -5.57
C GLY A 103 -6.50 8.70 -5.62
N GLU A 104 -5.94 8.47 -6.80
CA GLU A 104 -5.14 7.29 -7.09
C GLU A 104 -3.65 7.57 -6.86
N TYR A 105 -3.00 6.62 -6.19
CA TYR A 105 -1.58 6.66 -5.87
C TYR A 105 -0.93 5.35 -6.30
N THR A 106 0.26 5.44 -6.88
CA THR A 106 1.02 4.28 -7.35
C THR A 106 2.34 4.19 -6.61
N ILE A 107 2.59 3.02 -6.01
CA ILE A 107 3.89 2.65 -5.46
C ILE A 107 4.70 2.00 -6.57
N TYR A 108 5.94 2.47 -6.72
CA TYR A 108 6.93 1.92 -7.61
C TYR A 108 8.09 1.36 -6.79
N VAL A 109 8.49 0.13 -7.11
CA VAL A 109 9.71 -0.49 -6.61
C VAL A 109 10.70 -0.55 -7.76
N PHE A 110 11.76 0.24 -7.67
CA PHE A 110 12.84 0.28 -8.65
C PHE A 110 14.06 -0.50 -8.14
N GLN A 111 14.71 -1.22 -9.03
CA GLN A 111 16.07 -1.74 -8.91
C GLN A 111 17.03 -0.78 -9.63
N ASP A 112 18.19 -0.53 -9.02
CA ASP A 112 19.29 0.27 -9.58
C ASP A 112 18.83 1.61 -10.14
N TYR A 113 17.90 2.25 -9.42
CA TYR A 113 17.33 3.57 -9.67
C TYR A 113 16.42 3.71 -10.90
N SER A 114 16.55 2.87 -11.92
CA SER A 114 15.79 3.00 -13.19
C SER A 114 14.95 1.76 -13.55
N ASN A 115 15.32 0.57 -13.09
CA ASN A 115 14.67 -0.66 -13.52
C ASN A 115 13.41 -0.90 -12.69
N LEU A 116 12.23 -0.79 -13.30
CA LEU A 116 10.98 -1.05 -12.60
C LEU A 116 10.84 -2.55 -12.32
N ASN A 117 10.76 -2.92 -11.04
CA ASN A 117 10.52 -4.30 -10.60
C ASN A 117 9.02 -4.56 -10.51
N ILE A 118 8.33 -3.85 -9.61
CA ILE A 118 6.88 -3.94 -9.45
C ILE A 118 6.26 -2.55 -9.31
N LYS A 119 4.98 -2.46 -9.67
CA LYS A 119 4.13 -1.32 -9.34
C LYS A 119 2.79 -1.79 -8.76
N LYS A 120 2.28 -1.08 -7.77
CA LYS A 120 0.97 -1.36 -7.14
C LYS A 120 0.22 -0.06 -6.91
N THR A 121 -1.07 -0.06 -7.17
CA THR A 121 -1.92 1.12 -7.07
C THR A 121 -2.90 0.99 -5.91
N PHE A 122 -3.10 2.07 -5.16
CA PHE A 122 -4.14 2.19 -4.14
C PHE A 122 -4.92 3.49 -4.31
N VAL A 123 -6.13 3.52 -3.74
CA VAL A 123 -7.05 4.66 -3.85
C VAL A 123 -7.41 5.15 -2.45
N LEU A 124 -7.38 6.48 -2.26
CA LEU A 124 -7.82 7.19 -1.06
C LEU A 124 -9.18 7.85 -1.27
#